data_AF-A0A527VUN1-F1
#
_entry.id   AF-A0A527VUN1-F1
#
_cell.length_a   1.000
_cell.length_b   1.000
_cell.length_c   1.000
_cell.angle_alpha   90.00
_cell.angle_beta   90.00
_cell.angle_gamma   90.00
#
_symmetry.space_group_name_H-M   'P 1'
#
loop_
_entity.id
_entity.type
_entity.pdbx_description
1 polymer ?
#
loop_
_entity_poly.entity_id
_entity_poly.type
_entity_poly.pdbx_seq_one_letter_code
_entity_poly.pdbx_strand_id
1 'polypeptide(L)'
;IAVPYGTLNSRQLRMLGQIARKYDKGYGHFTTRQNLQFHWPALADVPAILADLASVEMHCIQTSGNCIRNVTADHFAGAAADEVADPRPYAEILRQWSSVHPEFSYLPRKFKIAVTGAERDRAAIQAHDIGLHLKKNAAGQLGFAVYVGGGLGRTPMVAKKIRDFLPEADLLSYCTAILRVYNLYGRRDNKYKARIKILVHET
;
A
#
# COMPACT_ATOMS: atom_id res chain seq x y z
N ILE A 1 1.33 11.87 -5.04
CA ILE A 1 1.36 11.02 -6.26
C ILE A 1 1.37 9.56 -5.85
N ALA A 2 0.70 8.68 -6.60
CA ALA A 2 0.76 7.24 -6.40
C ALA A 2 1.94 6.67 -7.20
N VAL A 3 2.85 5.98 -6.52
CA VAL A 3 3.98 5.26 -7.09
C VAL A 3 3.81 3.80 -6.66
N PRO A 4 3.12 2.98 -7.47
CA PRO A 4 2.84 1.59 -7.16
C PRO A 4 4.09 0.84 -6.71
N TYR A 5 4.06 0.23 -5.52
CA TYR A 5 5.13 -0.61 -4.96
C TYR A 5 6.54 -0.01 -5.12
N GLY A 6 6.64 1.32 -5.11
CA GLY A 6 7.91 2.05 -5.19
C GLY A 6 8.64 1.98 -6.53
N THR A 7 8.00 1.51 -7.61
CA THR A 7 8.65 1.36 -8.91
C THR A 7 8.35 2.54 -9.82
N LEU A 8 9.40 3.07 -10.46
CA LEU A 8 9.33 4.14 -11.45
C LEU A 8 10.28 3.83 -12.62
N ASN A 9 9.88 4.20 -13.83
CA ASN A 9 10.79 4.28 -14.97
C ASN A 9 11.32 5.71 -15.17
N SER A 10 12.30 5.85 -16.06
CA SER A 10 12.95 7.14 -16.35
C SER A 10 11.98 8.17 -16.92
N ARG A 11 11.01 7.78 -17.74
CA ARG A 11 9.98 8.66 -18.32
C ARG A 11 9.11 9.28 -17.22
N GLN A 12 8.64 8.46 -16.29
CA GLN A 12 7.86 8.91 -15.14
C GLN A 12 8.67 9.85 -14.25
N LEU A 13 9.91 9.50 -13.91
CA LEU A 13 10.75 10.36 -13.07
C LEU A 13 11.05 11.73 -13.73
N ARG A 14 11.28 11.76 -15.05
CA ARG A 14 11.43 13.02 -15.81
C ARG A 14 10.18 13.88 -15.76
N MET A 15 8.99 13.27 -15.91
CA MET A 15 7.71 13.97 -15.79
C MET A 15 7.51 14.55 -14.39
N LEU A 16 7.83 13.81 -13.33
CA LEU A 16 7.79 14.34 -11.96
C LEU A 16 8.72 15.56 -11.81
N GLY A 17 9.92 15.52 -12.41
CA GLY A 17 10.83 16.67 -12.43
C GLY A 17 10.26 17.87 -13.20
N GLN A 18 9.55 17.64 -14.31
CA GLN A 18 8.84 18.69 -15.06
C GLN A 18 7.74 19.32 -14.20
N ILE A 19 6.89 18.51 -13.56
CA ILE A 19 5.83 18.99 -12.69
C ILE A 19 6.41 19.82 -11.53
N ALA A 20 7.50 19.34 -10.91
CA ALA A 20 8.17 20.04 -9.83
C ALA A 20 8.64 21.45 -10.23
N ARG A 21 9.22 21.60 -11.43
CA ARG A 21 9.70 22.90 -11.93
C ARG A 21 8.58 23.82 -12.40
N LYS A 22 7.53 23.25 -13.00
CA LYS A 22 6.46 24.04 -13.64
C LYS A 22 5.39 24.49 -12.64
N TYR A 23 4.99 23.62 -11.71
CA TYR A 23 3.84 23.85 -10.83
C TYR A 23 4.17 23.81 -9.34
N ASP A 24 5.43 23.61 -8.97
CA ASP A 24 5.89 23.63 -7.57
C ASP A 24 7.18 24.48 -7.47
N LYS A 25 8.04 24.25 -6.48
CA LYS A 25 9.26 25.02 -6.18
C LYS A 25 10.54 24.33 -6.67
N GLY A 26 10.44 23.47 -7.68
CA GLY A 26 11.58 22.76 -8.26
C GLY A 26 12.01 21.50 -7.53
N TYR A 27 11.28 21.06 -6.49
CA TYR A 27 11.59 19.86 -5.73
C TYR A 27 10.32 19.04 -5.40
N GLY A 28 10.53 17.77 -5.02
CA GLY A 28 9.49 16.88 -4.52
C GLY A 28 10.06 15.97 -3.43
N HIS A 29 9.19 15.44 -2.57
CA HIS A 29 9.62 14.64 -1.43
C HIS A 29 9.22 13.18 -1.57
N PHE A 30 10.20 12.27 -1.52
CA PHE A 30 9.92 10.85 -1.34
C PHE A 30 9.40 10.58 0.07
N THR A 31 8.43 9.69 0.16
CA THR A 31 7.73 9.37 1.40
C THR A 31 8.19 8.03 1.94
N THR A 32 7.92 7.77 3.23
CA THR A 32 8.12 6.47 3.89
C THR A 32 7.22 5.36 3.34
N ARG A 33 6.39 5.63 2.32
CA ARG A 33 5.57 4.65 1.59
C ARG A 33 5.90 4.61 0.11
N GLN A 34 7.13 4.96 -0.25
CA GLN A 34 7.67 4.87 -1.61
C GLN A 34 6.93 5.74 -2.64
N ASN A 35 6.06 6.66 -2.19
CA ASN A 35 5.41 7.68 -3.02
C ASN A 35 6.23 8.97 -3.09
N LEU A 36 5.78 9.91 -3.93
CA LEU A 36 6.28 11.29 -3.99
C LEU A 36 5.17 12.33 -3.68
N GLN A 37 5.54 13.43 -3.03
CA GLN A 37 4.66 14.55 -2.66
C GLN A 37 5.19 15.92 -3.14
N PHE A 38 4.26 16.71 -3.68
CA PHE A 38 4.36 18.12 -4.00
C PHE A 38 3.55 18.92 -2.98
N HIS A 39 3.96 20.16 -2.69
CA HIS A 39 3.44 20.95 -1.56
C HIS A 39 2.90 22.32 -1.97
N TRP A 40 3.35 22.86 -3.09
CA TRP A 40 2.98 24.18 -3.58
C TRP A 40 2.15 24.23 -4.88
N PRO A 41 1.49 23.15 -5.38
CA PRO A 41 0.56 23.28 -6.51
C PRO A 41 -0.56 24.27 -6.23
N ALA A 42 -0.80 25.21 -7.16
CA ALA A 42 -2.01 26.01 -7.14
C ALA A 42 -3.22 25.16 -7.55
N LEU A 43 -4.38 25.41 -6.93
CA LEU A 43 -5.60 24.64 -7.22
C LEU A 43 -6.00 24.72 -8.70
N ALA A 44 -5.83 25.89 -9.34
CA ALA A 44 -6.13 26.11 -10.75
C ALA A 44 -5.27 25.25 -11.69
N ASP A 45 -4.06 24.87 -11.27
CA ASP A 45 -3.14 24.06 -12.07
C ASP A 45 -3.37 22.55 -11.94
N VAL A 46 -4.17 22.13 -10.95
CA VAL A 46 -4.40 20.70 -10.66
C VAL A 46 -4.88 19.92 -11.90
N PRO A 47 -5.83 20.39 -12.72
CA PRO A 47 -6.22 19.67 -13.93
C PRO A 47 -5.06 19.43 -14.90
N ALA A 48 -4.18 20.42 -15.08
CA ALA A 48 -3.00 20.30 -15.94
C ALA A 48 -1.97 19.32 -15.36
N ILE A 49 -1.73 19.37 -14.04
CA ILE A 49 -0.85 18.42 -13.34
C ILE A 49 -1.37 16.99 -13.49
N LEU A 50 -2.69 16.79 -13.39
CA LEU A 50 -3.31 15.48 -13.57
C LEU A 50 -3.16 14.97 -15.01
N ALA A 51 -3.32 15.84 -16.02
CA ALA A 51 -3.08 15.49 -17.41
C ALA A 51 -1.61 15.12 -17.67
N ASP A 52 -0.66 15.88 -17.11
CA ASP A 52 0.77 15.60 -17.20
C ASP A 52 1.13 14.24 -16.57
N LEU A 53 0.59 13.93 -15.38
CA LEU A 53 0.74 12.61 -14.76
C LEU A 53 0.15 11.48 -15.62
N ALA A 54 -1.05 11.68 -16.17
CA ALA A 54 -1.72 10.69 -16.98
C ALA A 54 -0.95 10.36 -18.28
N SER A 55 -0.25 11.35 -18.87
CA SER A 55 0.58 11.15 -20.07
C SER A 55 1.73 10.13 -19.89
N VAL A 56 2.09 9.84 -18.64
CA VAL A 56 3.11 8.86 -18.25
C VAL A 56 2.55 7.72 -17.38
N GLU A 57 1.24 7.50 -17.48
CA GLU A 57 0.51 6.41 -16.80
C GLU A 57 0.59 6.50 -15.28
N MET A 58 0.62 7.72 -14.74
CA MET A 58 0.60 8.00 -13.30
C MET A 58 -0.71 8.67 -12.87
N HIS A 59 -1.04 8.54 -11.58
CA HIS A 59 -2.21 9.17 -10.98
C HIS A 59 -1.96 9.60 -9.53
N CYS A 60 -2.92 10.30 -8.92
CA CYS A 60 -2.93 10.60 -7.48
C CYS A 60 -4.19 10.10 -6.76
N ILE A 61 -4.99 9.25 -7.42
CA ILE A 61 -6.15 8.57 -6.84
C ILE A 61 -5.75 7.79 -5.57
N GLN A 62 -6.61 7.85 -4.54
CA GLN A 62 -6.48 7.10 -3.27
C GLN A 62 -5.14 7.29 -2.52
N THR A 63 -4.43 8.39 -2.76
CA THR A 63 -3.19 8.71 -2.01
C THR A 63 -3.45 9.25 -0.60
N SER A 64 -4.69 9.69 -0.31
CA SER A 64 -5.16 10.19 0.98
C SER A 64 -6.56 9.65 1.33
N GLY A 65 -7.23 10.21 2.34
CA GLY A 65 -8.59 9.81 2.72
C GLY A 65 -8.67 8.49 3.50
N ASN A 66 -9.91 8.02 3.67
CA ASN A 66 -10.24 6.77 4.37
C ASN A 66 -10.47 5.62 3.39
N CYS A 67 -9.41 5.27 2.68
CA CYS A 67 -9.38 4.18 1.71
C CYS A 67 -8.04 3.46 1.80
N ILE A 68 -7.86 2.46 0.93
CA ILE A 68 -6.58 1.76 0.74
C ILE A 68 -5.56 2.72 0.14
N ARG A 69 -4.40 2.80 0.77
CA ARG A 69 -3.24 3.59 0.34
C ARG A 69 -2.35 2.76 -0.58
N ASN A 70 -1.28 3.38 -1.09
CA ASN A 70 -0.25 2.70 -1.87
C ASN A 70 0.15 1.35 -1.26
N VAL A 71 0.09 0.31 -2.08
CA VAL A 71 0.62 -1.02 -1.76
C VAL A 71 2.13 -0.93 -1.94
N THR A 72 2.87 -1.22 -0.87
CA THR A 72 4.34 -1.12 -0.85
C THR A 72 4.99 -2.50 -0.95
N ALA A 73 6.16 -2.57 -1.57
CA ALA A 73 6.93 -3.81 -1.68
C ALA A 73 8.38 -3.61 -1.19
N ASP A 74 9.16 -4.68 -1.13
CA ASP A 74 10.60 -4.58 -0.93
C ASP A 74 11.24 -3.74 -2.06
N HIS A 75 12.14 -2.82 -1.71
CA HIS A 75 12.83 -1.96 -2.68
C HIS A 75 13.89 -2.71 -3.51
N PHE A 76 14.28 -3.91 -3.08
CA PHE A 76 15.12 -4.83 -3.85
C PHE A 76 14.34 -5.99 -4.49
N ALA A 77 13.01 -5.91 -4.54
CA ALA A 77 12.17 -6.94 -5.16
C ALA A 77 12.60 -7.27 -6.61
N GLY A 78 12.76 -8.55 -6.91
CA GLY A 78 13.27 -9.08 -8.18
C GLY A 78 14.80 -9.10 -8.30
N ALA A 79 15.53 -8.61 -7.30
CA ALA A 79 17.00 -8.62 -7.25
C ALA A 79 17.56 -9.14 -5.91
N ALA A 80 16.70 -9.50 -4.96
CA ALA A 80 17.10 -9.87 -3.62
C ALA A 80 17.42 -11.36 -3.55
N ALA A 81 18.65 -11.73 -3.18
CA ALA A 81 19.09 -13.12 -3.18
C ALA A 81 18.31 -14.04 -2.21
N ASP A 82 17.74 -13.46 -1.16
CA ASP A 82 16.92 -14.11 -0.13
C ASP A 82 15.41 -14.07 -0.45
N GLU A 83 14.99 -13.61 -1.63
CA GLU A 83 13.58 -13.63 -2.01
C GLU A 83 13.13 -14.98 -2.55
N VAL A 84 12.02 -15.46 -2.01
CA VAL A 84 11.39 -16.71 -2.44
C VAL A 84 10.80 -16.57 -3.85
N ALA A 85 10.25 -15.39 -4.14
CA ALA A 85 9.76 -14.95 -5.43
C ALA A 85 9.52 -13.43 -5.40
N ASP A 86 9.49 -12.79 -6.58
CA ASP A 86 9.24 -11.35 -6.71
C ASP A 86 7.83 -11.00 -6.17
N PRO A 87 7.71 -10.11 -5.17
CA PRO A 87 6.41 -9.71 -4.61
C PRO A 87 5.63 -8.69 -5.48
N ARG A 88 6.26 -8.06 -6.48
CA ARG A 88 5.65 -6.96 -7.27
C ARG A 88 4.41 -7.39 -8.06
N PRO A 89 4.33 -8.58 -8.69
CA PRO A 89 3.10 -9.04 -9.35
C PRO A 89 1.89 -9.05 -8.41
N TYR A 90 2.05 -9.50 -7.17
CA TYR A 90 0.96 -9.49 -6.18
C TYR A 90 0.62 -8.09 -5.71
N ALA A 91 1.63 -7.22 -5.54
CA ALA A 91 1.40 -5.83 -5.21
C ALA A 91 0.61 -5.09 -6.31
N GLU A 92 0.88 -5.40 -7.58
CA GLU A 92 0.13 -4.89 -8.74
C GLU A 92 -1.30 -5.44 -8.77
N ILE A 93 -1.50 -6.74 -8.55
CA ILE A 93 -2.83 -7.35 -8.46
C ILE A 93 -3.65 -6.69 -7.33
N LEU A 94 -3.05 -6.50 -6.15
CA LEU A 94 -3.71 -5.83 -5.02
C LEU A 94 -4.00 -4.36 -5.32
N ARG A 95 -3.11 -3.65 -6.04
CA ARG A 95 -3.36 -2.29 -6.49
C ARG A 95 -4.56 -2.24 -7.43
N GLN A 96 -4.62 -3.09 -8.45
CA GLN A 96 -5.72 -3.13 -9.41
C GLN A 96 -7.05 -3.46 -8.73
N TRP A 97 -7.06 -4.51 -7.90
CA TRP A 97 -8.23 -4.95 -7.15
C TRP A 97 -8.79 -3.87 -6.21
N SER A 98 -7.93 -3.07 -5.59
CA SER A 98 -8.34 -2.04 -4.62
C SER A 98 -8.66 -0.67 -5.24
N SER A 99 -8.17 -0.41 -6.45
CA SER A 99 -8.28 0.90 -7.09
C SER A 99 -9.72 1.21 -7.46
N VAL A 100 -10.25 2.33 -6.96
CA VAL A 100 -11.64 2.78 -7.24
C VAL A 100 -12.71 1.72 -6.88
N HIS A 101 -12.39 0.78 -5.99
CA HIS A 101 -13.34 -0.23 -5.55
C HIS A 101 -14.44 0.42 -4.68
N PRO A 102 -15.74 0.29 -5.01
CA PRO A 102 -16.83 0.98 -4.30
C PRO A 102 -16.84 0.68 -2.80
N GLU A 103 -16.64 -0.60 -2.44
CA GLU A 103 -16.64 -1.05 -1.04
C GLU A 103 -15.44 -0.51 -0.24
N PHE A 104 -14.30 -0.24 -0.88
CA PHE A 104 -13.05 0.12 -0.19
C PHE A 104 -12.72 1.62 -0.25
N SER A 105 -13.63 2.41 -0.83
CA SER A 105 -13.49 3.87 -0.94
C SER A 105 -13.94 4.61 0.32
N TYR A 106 -14.67 3.94 1.23
CA TYR A 106 -15.25 4.52 2.46
C TYR A 106 -14.98 3.66 3.71
N LEU A 107 -13.73 3.30 3.92
CA LEU A 107 -13.31 2.56 5.11
C LEU A 107 -13.44 3.43 6.38
N PRO A 108 -13.46 2.84 7.60
CA PRO A 108 -13.45 3.63 8.83
C PRO A 108 -12.26 4.60 8.94
N ARG A 109 -11.08 4.21 8.43
CA ARG A 109 -9.86 5.04 8.39
C ARG A 109 -8.88 4.53 7.32
N LYS A 110 -7.78 5.26 7.10
CA LYS A 110 -6.69 4.89 6.15
C LYS A 110 -6.23 3.43 6.35
N PHE A 111 -6.03 2.73 5.24
CA PHE A 111 -5.66 1.32 5.22
C PHE A 111 -4.40 1.10 4.37
N LYS A 112 -3.43 0.34 4.87
CA LYS A 112 -2.11 0.16 4.27
C LYS A 112 -1.83 -1.32 4.06
N ILE A 113 -1.34 -1.65 2.87
CA ILE A 113 -0.93 -3.02 2.51
C ILE A 113 0.56 -3.00 2.18
N ALA A 114 1.30 -4.02 2.62
CA ALA A 114 2.67 -4.26 2.18
C ALA A 114 2.91 -5.74 1.88
N VAL A 115 3.81 -5.99 0.93
CA VAL A 115 4.20 -7.33 0.48
C VAL A 115 5.72 -7.46 0.51
N THR A 116 6.23 -8.59 0.99
CA THR A 116 7.66 -8.95 0.86
C THR A 116 7.77 -10.39 0.41
N GLY A 117 8.73 -10.68 -0.47
CA GLY A 117 9.14 -12.03 -0.82
C GLY A 117 10.43 -12.47 -0.16
N ALA A 118 11.14 -11.53 0.46
CA ALA A 118 12.40 -11.76 1.15
C ALA A 118 12.20 -12.27 2.58
N GLU A 119 13.10 -13.16 3.02
CA GLU A 119 13.17 -13.62 4.41
C GLU A 119 13.35 -12.44 5.37
N ARG A 120 14.24 -11.50 5.03
CA ARG A 120 14.41 -10.25 5.78
C ARG A 120 13.34 -9.23 5.38
N ASP A 121 12.45 -8.91 6.32
CA ASP A 121 11.39 -7.91 6.13
C ASP A 121 11.94 -6.48 5.96
N ARG A 122 12.20 -6.09 4.70
CA ARG A 122 12.56 -4.73 4.30
C ARG A 122 11.36 -3.86 3.94
N ALA A 123 10.18 -4.46 3.73
CA ALA A 123 8.94 -3.76 3.46
C ALA A 123 8.21 -3.31 4.75
N ALA A 124 8.72 -3.72 5.92
CA ALA A 124 8.12 -3.49 7.24
C ALA A 124 6.66 -3.95 7.30
N ILE A 125 6.37 -5.16 6.81
CA ILE A 125 5.00 -5.66 6.62
C ILE A 125 4.21 -5.68 7.93
N GLN A 126 4.85 -5.87 9.09
CA GLN A 126 4.18 -5.89 10.39
C GLN A 126 3.76 -4.49 10.90
N ALA A 127 4.21 -3.42 10.24
CA ALA A 127 3.78 -2.05 10.51
C ALA A 127 2.55 -1.62 9.68
N HIS A 128 2.00 -2.53 8.87
CA HIS A 128 0.89 -2.28 7.95
C HIS A 128 -0.44 -2.83 8.46
N ASP A 129 -1.54 -2.32 7.90
CA ASP A 129 -2.87 -2.79 8.26
C ASP A 129 -3.06 -4.24 7.77
N ILE A 130 -2.53 -4.58 6.58
CA ILE A 130 -2.24 -5.94 6.12
C ILE A 130 -0.75 -6.03 5.72
N GLY A 131 -0.07 -7.05 6.24
CA GLY A 131 1.28 -7.45 5.82
C GLY A 131 1.25 -8.85 5.20
N LEU A 132 1.87 -9.00 4.03
CA LEU A 132 1.93 -10.26 3.29
C LEU A 132 3.39 -10.67 3.11
N HIS A 133 3.74 -11.86 3.60
CA HIS A 133 5.05 -12.46 3.38
C HIS A 133 4.87 -13.65 2.43
N LEU A 134 5.34 -13.52 1.20
CA LEU A 134 5.32 -14.58 0.20
C LEU A 134 6.31 -15.70 0.58
N LYS A 135 5.85 -16.95 0.59
CA LYS A 135 6.61 -18.13 1.03
C LYS A 135 6.25 -19.34 0.19
N LYS A 136 7.09 -20.39 0.26
CA LYS A 136 6.77 -21.73 -0.24
C LYS A 136 6.40 -22.66 0.90
N ASN A 137 5.42 -23.54 0.69
CA ASN A 137 5.16 -24.65 1.60
C ASN A 137 6.13 -25.82 1.34
N ALA A 138 5.97 -26.92 2.10
CA ALA A 138 6.80 -28.12 1.95
C ALA A 138 6.67 -28.79 0.56
N ALA A 139 5.55 -28.58 -0.15
CA ALA A 139 5.33 -29.07 -1.51
C ALA A 139 5.87 -28.10 -2.59
N GLY A 140 6.54 -27.01 -2.19
CA GLY A 140 7.09 -26.00 -3.11
C GLY A 140 6.06 -25.02 -3.67
N GLN A 141 4.80 -25.10 -3.25
CA GLN A 141 3.73 -24.19 -3.69
C GLN A 141 3.88 -22.84 -3.01
N LEU A 142 3.67 -21.78 -3.77
CA LEU A 142 3.70 -20.41 -3.28
C LEU A 142 2.41 -20.08 -2.50
N GLY A 143 2.54 -19.15 -1.57
CA GLY A 143 1.47 -18.67 -0.71
C GLY A 143 1.96 -17.59 0.25
N PHE A 144 1.12 -17.19 1.21
CA PHE A 144 1.39 -16.05 2.07
C PHE A 144 1.25 -16.38 3.56
N ALA A 145 2.22 -15.96 4.37
CA ALA A 145 1.92 -15.67 5.77
C ALA A 145 1.24 -14.29 5.85
N VAL A 146 0.10 -14.22 6.53
CA VAL A 146 -0.75 -13.02 6.59
C VAL A 146 -0.71 -12.42 7.99
N TYR A 147 -0.38 -11.14 8.04
CA TYR A 147 -0.33 -10.32 9.23
C TYR A 147 -1.36 -9.20 9.15
N VAL A 148 -2.07 -8.91 10.24
CA VAL A 148 -3.11 -7.88 10.27
C VAL A 148 -3.02 -7.02 11.54
N GLY A 149 -3.34 -5.74 11.41
CA GLY A 149 -3.49 -4.85 12.57
C GLY A 149 -2.20 -4.18 13.04
N GLY A 150 -1.26 -3.91 12.13
CA GLY A 150 -0.06 -3.13 12.43
C GLY A 150 -0.29 -1.61 12.30
N GLY A 151 0.58 -0.83 12.94
CA GLY A 151 0.70 0.60 12.64
C GLY A 151 1.40 1.45 13.69
N LEU A 152 2.42 2.17 13.25
CA LEU A 152 3.29 3.06 14.04
C LEU A 152 2.72 4.47 14.29
N GLY A 153 1.40 4.56 14.49
CA GLY A 153 0.75 5.83 14.86
C GLY A 153 0.95 6.16 16.35
N ARG A 154 0.09 7.03 16.89
CA ARG A 154 0.10 7.42 18.33
C ARG A 154 0.26 6.26 19.31
N THR A 155 -0.46 5.16 19.08
CA THR A 155 -0.32 3.91 19.84
C THR A 155 0.30 2.85 18.94
N PRO A 156 1.63 2.68 18.91
CA PRO A 156 2.26 1.73 18.01
C PRO A 156 1.83 0.30 18.34
N MET A 157 1.47 -0.47 17.33
CA MET A 157 1.08 -1.87 17.44
C MET A 157 1.71 -2.66 16.30
N VAL A 158 2.21 -3.85 16.61
CA VAL A 158 2.73 -4.80 15.63
C VAL A 158 1.56 -5.67 15.14
N ALA A 159 1.52 -5.94 13.84
CA ALA A 159 0.49 -6.79 13.25
C ALA A 159 0.56 -8.21 13.82
N LYS A 160 -0.60 -8.80 14.11
CA LYS A 160 -0.70 -10.21 14.52
C LYS A 160 -0.69 -11.09 13.28
N LYS A 161 0.06 -12.19 13.32
CA LYS A 161 -0.04 -13.21 12.28
C LYS A 161 -1.36 -13.98 12.48
N ILE A 162 -2.23 -13.96 11.47
CA ILE A 162 -3.53 -14.63 11.53
C ILE A 162 -3.61 -15.87 10.63
N ARG A 163 -2.62 -16.04 9.75
CA ARG A 163 -2.50 -17.19 8.86
C ARG A 163 -1.03 -17.46 8.56
N ASP A 164 -0.58 -18.69 8.79
CA ASP A 164 0.81 -19.09 8.48
C ASP A 164 1.04 -19.36 6.99
N PHE A 165 0.05 -19.91 6.30
CA PHE A 165 0.10 -20.16 4.86
C PHE A 165 -1.30 -20.02 4.22
N LEU A 166 -1.45 -19.00 3.39
CA LEU A 166 -2.60 -18.76 2.53
C LEU A 166 -2.22 -19.11 1.09
N PRO A 167 -2.90 -20.06 0.43
CA PRO A 167 -2.69 -20.33 -0.99
C PRO A 167 -2.83 -19.07 -1.84
N GLU A 168 -2.03 -18.92 -2.89
CA GLU A 168 -2.08 -17.73 -3.74
C GLU A 168 -3.47 -17.44 -4.32
N ALA A 169 -4.20 -18.49 -4.71
CA ALA A 169 -5.53 -18.39 -5.27
C ALA A 169 -6.54 -17.70 -4.34
N ASP A 170 -6.29 -17.74 -3.03
CA ASP A 170 -7.16 -17.17 -2.01
C ASP A 170 -6.77 -15.73 -1.61
N LEU A 171 -5.72 -15.15 -2.21
CA LEU A 171 -5.18 -13.85 -1.80
C LEU A 171 -6.24 -12.74 -1.76
N LEU A 172 -7.00 -12.58 -2.85
CA LEU A 172 -7.98 -11.51 -2.98
C LEU A 172 -9.23 -11.75 -2.12
N SER A 173 -9.70 -12.99 -2.03
CA SER A 173 -10.86 -13.35 -1.21
C SER A 173 -10.54 -13.14 0.28
N TYR A 174 -9.33 -13.50 0.72
CA TYR A 174 -8.88 -13.31 2.09
C TYR A 174 -8.69 -11.82 2.44
N CYS A 175 -8.08 -11.03 1.55
CA CYS A 175 -7.96 -9.58 1.74
C CYS A 175 -9.33 -8.89 1.78
N THR A 176 -10.26 -9.33 0.93
CA THR A 176 -11.66 -8.86 0.93
C THR A 176 -12.33 -9.16 2.26
N ALA A 177 -12.18 -10.38 2.80
CA ALA A 177 -12.75 -10.77 4.08
C ALA A 177 -12.21 -9.90 5.24
N ILE A 178 -10.90 -9.66 5.29
CA ILE A 178 -10.28 -8.77 6.29
C ILE A 178 -10.87 -7.36 6.21
N LEU A 179 -10.95 -6.80 5.00
CA LEU A 179 -11.51 -5.45 4.80
C LEU A 179 -12.98 -5.38 5.16
N ARG A 180 -13.78 -6.40 4.84
CA ARG A 180 -15.20 -6.48 5.20
C ARG A 180 -15.42 -6.49 6.71
N VAL A 181 -14.66 -7.31 7.42
CA VAL A 181 -14.68 -7.35 8.90
C VAL A 181 -14.32 -5.97 9.45
N TYR A 182 -13.27 -5.34 8.93
CA TYR A 182 -12.89 -3.99 9.34
C TYR A 182 -13.97 -2.95 8.99
N ASN A 183 -14.60 -3.05 7.84
CA ASN A 183 -15.62 -2.10 7.41
C ASN A 183 -16.89 -2.21 8.27
N LEU A 184 -17.26 -3.43 8.67
CA LEU A 184 -18.43 -3.70 9.50
C LEU A 184 -18.21 -3.32 10.97
N TYR A 185 -17.11 -3.77 11.57
CA TYR A 185 -16.87 -3.64 13.01
C TYR A 185 -15.92 -2.50 13.39
N GLY A 186 -15.24 -1.89 12.42
CA GLY A 186 -14.34 -0.78 12.68
C GLY A 186 -15.07 0.47 13.16
N ARG A 187 -14.57 1.04 14.25
CA ARG A 187 -15.09 2.28 14.86
C ARG A 187 -15.10 3.45 13.89
N ARG A 188 -16.19 4.23 13.90
CA ARG A 188 -16.33 5.50 13.17
C ARG A 188 -16.66 6.70 14.07
N ASP A 189 -16.90 6.44 15.36
CA ASP A 189 -17.22 7.42 16.40
C ASP A 189 -15.98 8.20 16.85
N ASN A 190 -14.81 7.55 16.92
CA ASN A 190 -13.57 8.17 17.37
C ASN A 190 -12.43 7.95 16.36
N LYS A 191 -12.04 9.01 15.65
CA LYS A 191 -10.98 8.97 14.63
C LYS A 191 -9.62 8.47 15.14
N TYR A 192 -9.34 8.60 16.44
CA TYR A 192 -8.09 8.12 17.05
C TYR A 192 -8.13 6.62 17.36
N LYS A 193 -9.32 6.02 17.41
CA LYS A 193 -9.57 4.59 17.64
C LYS A 193 -10.12 3.85 16.40
N ALA A 194 -10.23 4.53 15.26
CA ALA A 194 -10.87 4.01 14.03
C ALA A 194 -10.01 3.10 13.13
N ARG A 195 -8.78 2.73 13.52
CA ARG A 195 -7.87 1.92 12.70
C ARG A 195 -8.07 0.42 12.97
N ILE A 196 -7.86 -0.45 11.98
CA ILE A 196 -7.99 -1.91 12.15
C ILE A 196 -7.11 -2.47 13.27
N LYS A 197 -5.93 -1.87 13.53
CA LYS A 197 -5.09 -2.26 14.68
C LYS A 197 -5.82 -2.16 16.03
N ILE A 198 -6.81 -1.29 16.14
CA ILE A 198 -7.61 -1.19 17.36
C ILE A 198 -8.56 -2.39 17.41
N LEU A 199 -9.33 -2.63 16.35
CA LEU A 199 -10.23 -3.80 16.24
C LEU A 199 -9.52 -5.15 16.48
N VAL A 200 -8.29 -5.32 15.99
CA VAL A 200 -7.51 -6.59 16.12
C VAL A 200 -6.94 -6.78 17.53
N HIS A 201 -6.74 -5.69 18.27
CA HIS A 201 -6.10 -5.71 19.58
C HIS A 201 -7.06 -5.37 20.74
N GLU A 202 -8.30 -4.96 20.45
CA GLU A 202 -9.37 -4.84 21.43
C GLU A 202 -9.78 -6.27 21.87
N THR A 203 -9.60 -6.52 23.16
CA THR A 203 -10.13 -7.67 23.92
C THR A 203 -11.39 -7.27 24.66
#